data_AF-A0A2H9L6W2-F1
#
_entry.id   AF-A0A2H9L6W2-F1
#
_cell.length_a   1.000
_cell.length_b   1.000
_cell.length_c   1.000
_cell.angle_alpha   90.00
_cell.angle_beta   90.00
_cell.angle_gamma   90.00
#
_symmetry.space_group_name_H-M   'P 1'
#
loop_
_entity.id
_entity.type
_entity.pdbx_description
1 polymer ?
#
loop_
_entity_poly.entity_id
_entity_poly.type
_entity_poly.pdbx_seq_one_letter_code
_entity_poly.pdbx_strand_id
1 'polypeptide(L)'
;MKIINVKIKKIKVSSFSARDYSVELAIDFNDGADKQIMRHTVIDYPEMVAEHIFNDFKKMEKNINIKFDGESILDRYVNVVMQNEDEDKKKTANFLTKVQEKIIKIKSKRVVEGYINLIKEINLMRIEL
;
A
#
# COMPACT_ATOMS: atom_id res chain seq x y z
N MET A 1 -6.82 4.30 -27.17
CA MET A 1 -6.03 4.31 -25.92
C MET A 1 -6.98 4.45 -24.74
N LYS A 2 -7.01 3.49 -23.82
CA LYS A 2 -7.86 3.55 -22.62
C LYS A 2 -7.02 4.13 -21.48
N ILE A 3 -7.44 5.25 -20.90
CA ILE A 3 -6.79 5.83 -19.71
C ILE A 3 -7.60 5.42 -18.50
N ILE A 4 -6.92 4.90 -17.48
CA ILE A 4 -7.50 4.57 -16.19
C ILE A 4 -6.88 5.52 -15.19
N ASN A 5 -7.72 6.35 -14.57
CA ASN A 5 -7.31 7.24 -13.51
C ASN A 5 -7.53 6.54 -12.18
N VAL A 6 -6.46 6.33 -11.44
CA VAL A 6 -6.49 5.67 -10.13
C VAL A 6 -6.19 6.69 -9.07
N LYS A 7 -7.06 6.77 -8.06
CA LYS A 7 -6.84 7.56 -6.86
C LYS A 7 -6.73 6.62 -5.67
N ILE A 8 -5.56 6.56 -5.03
CA ILE A 8 -5.47 5.94 -3.71
C ILE A 8 -6.15 6.88 -2.72
N LYS A 9 -7.04 6.34 -1.89
CA LYS A 9 -7.81 7.11 -0.90
C LYS A 9 -7.22 6.95 0.49
N LYS A 10 -6.88 5.72 0.86
CA LYS A 10 -6.47 5.40 2.23
C LYS A 10 -5.56 4.19 2.26
N ILE A 11 -4.56 4.22 3.12
CA ILE A 11 -3.74 3.06 3.48
C ILE A 11 -3.85 2.86 4.99
N LYS A 12 -4.19 1.64 5.43
CA LYS A 12 -4.33 1.27 6.84
C LYS A 12 -3.50 0.03 7.14
N VAL A 13 -2.91 -0.05 8.34
CA VAL A 13 -2.38 -1.32 8.85
C VAL A 13 -3.54 -2.23 9.29
N SER A 14 -3.68 -3.36 8.63
CA SER A 14 -4.63 -4.42 8.99
C SER A 14 -4.07 -5.32 10.08
N SER A 15 -2.85 -5.80 9.87
CA SER A 15 -2.12 -6.67 10.77
C SER A 15 -0.61 -6.47 10.61
N PHE A 16 0.19 -6.96 11.56
CA PHE A 16 1.65 -6.89 11.48
C PHE A 16 2.34 -8.04 12.23
N SER A 17 3.57 -8.36 11.82
CA SER A 17 4.49 -9.25 12.52
C SER A 17 5.73 -8.48 12.93
N ALA A 18 5.90 -8.27 14.25
CA ALA A 18 7.12 -7.68 14.79
C ALA A 18 8.34 -8.61 14.67
N ARG A 19 8.10 -9.92 14.53
CA ARG A 19 9.15 -10.92 14.32
C ARG A 19 9.73 -10.80 12.91
N ASP A 20 8.85 -10.69 11.92
CA ASP A 20 9.21 -10.76 10.50
C ASP A 20 9.35 -9.37 9.85
N TYR A 21 9.23 -8.29 10.63
CA TYR A 21 9.20 -6.90 10.15
C TYR A 21 8.24 -6.69 8.98
N SER A 22 7.08 -7.33 9.06
CA SER A 22 6.09 -7.33 7.99
C SER A 22 4.77 -6.76 8.46
N VAL A 23 4.05 -6.16 7.51
CA VAL A 23 2.74 -5.57 7.71
C VAL A 23 1.81 -5.99 6.60
N GLU A 24 0.55 -6.14 6.94
CA GLU A 24 -0.53 -6.24 5.99
C GLU A 24 -1.23 -4.88 5.90
N LEU A 25 -1.24 -4.32 4.71
CA LEU A 25 -1.86 -3.04 4.40
C LEU A 25 -3.20 -3.27 3.72
N ALA A 26 -4.25 -2.67 4.27
CA ALA A 26 -5.51 -2.46 3.56
C ALA A 26 -5.40 -1.14 2.79
N ILE A 27 -5.49 -1.20 1.46
CA ILE A 27 -5.34 -0.06 0.57
C ILE A 27 -6.65 0.17 -0.16
N ASP A 28 -7.31 1.27 0.17
CA ASP A 28 -8.54 1.73 -0.48
C ASP A 28 -8.19 2.65 -1.64
N PHE A 29 -8.79 2.40 -2.80
CA PHE A 29 -8.56 3.17 -4.01
C PHE A 29 -9.84 3.26 -4.85
N ASN A 30 -9.84 4.18 -5.81
CA ASN A 30 -10.91 4.37 -6.77
C ASN A 30 -10.34 4.50 -8.17
N ASP A 31 -10.84 3.67 -9.08
CA ASP A 31 -10.52 3.65 -10.51
C ASP A 31 -11.78 3.83 -11.39
N GLY A 32 -12.86 4.39 -10.81
CA GLY A 32 -14.22 4.38 -11.34
C GLY A 32 -15.20 3.60 -10.45
N ALA A 33 -14.69 2.74 -9.56
CA ALA A 33 -15.43 2.12 -8.47
C ALA A 33 -14.57 2.08 -7.20
N ASP A 34 -15.21 2.10 -6.03
CA ASP A 34 -14.50 1.97 -4.76
C ASP A 34 -14.07 0.52 -4.54
N LYS A 35 -12.77 0.34 -4.31
CA LYS A 35 -12.12 -0.96 -4.17
C LYS A 35 -11.14 -0.95 -2.99
N GLN A 36 -10.87 -2.14 -2.48
CA GLN A 36 -9.86 -2.38 -1.47
C GLN A 36 -9.00 -3.57 -1.89
N ILE A 37 -7.68 -3.47 -1.71
CA ILE A 37 -6.79 -4.63 -1.74
C ILE A 37 -6.07 -4.80 -0.41
N MET A 38 -5.72 -6.05 -0.12
CA MET A 38 -4.83 -6.41 0.97
C MET A 38 -3.45 -6.67 0.39
N ARG A 39 -2.43 -6.02 0.95
CA ARG A 39 -1.03 -6.21 0.54
C ARG A 39 -0.17 -6.53 1.73
N HIS A 40 0.44 -7.71 1.70
CA HIS A 40 1.51 -8.06 2.63
C HIS A 40 2.84 -7.46 2.13
N THR A 41 3.61 -6.83 3.02
CA THR A 41 4.94 -6.32 2.69
C THR A 41 5.87 -6.34 3.90
N VAL A 42 7.15 -6.61 3.65
CA VAL A 42 8.23 -6.33 4.60
C VAL A 42 8.52 -4.83 4.55
N ILE A 43 8.80 -4.20 5.70
CA ILE A 43 8.95 -2.74 5.82
C ILE A 43 10.38 -2.31 6.19
N ASP A 44 11.38 -3.06 5.74
CA ASP A 44 12.79 -2.75 6.00
C ASP A 44 13.25 -1.47 5.29
N TYR A 45 12.71 -1.21 4.09
CA TYR A 45 13.02 -0.03 3.26
C TYR A 45 11.74 0.71 2.85
N PRO A 46 11.18 1.58 3.71
CA PRO A 46 9.89 2.24 3.50
C PRO A 46 9.72 2.94 2.16
N GLU A 47 10.75 3.63 1.66
CA GLU A 47 10.70 4.36 0.38
C GLU A 47 10.57 3.41 -0.82
N MET A 48 11.41 2.38 -0.87
CA MET A 48 11.35 1.35 -1.92
C MET A 48 10.02 0.60 -1.88
N VAL A 49 9.52 0.30 -0.68
CA VAL A 49 8.23 -0.36 -0.50
C VAL A 49 7.09 0.50 -1.01
N ALA A 50 7.09 1.81 -0.70
CA ALA A 50 6.11 2.75 -1.24
C ALA A 50 6.15 2.78 -2.77
N GLU A 51 7.34 2.84 -3.38
CA GLU A 51 7.47 2.80 -4.83
C GLU A 51 6.94 1.49 -5.44
N HIS A 52 7.29 0.35 -4.83
CA HIS A 52 6.80 -0.96 -5.25
C HIS A 52 5.28 -1.08 -5.14
N ILE A 53 4.66 -0.53 -4.09
CA ILE A 53 3.19 -0.49 -3.95
C ILE A 53 2.57 0.15 -5.19
N PHE A 54 2.99 1.36 -5.55
CA PHE A 54 2.41 2.09 -6.68
C PHE A 54 2.69 1.41 -8.02
N ASN A 55 3.88 0.85 -8.21
CA ASN A 55 4.24 0.12 -9.43
C ASN A 55 3.39 -1.15 -9.59
N ASP A 56 3.16 -1.88 -8.52
CA ASP A 56 2.33 -3.08 -8.54
C ASP A 56 0.87 -2.74 -8.77
N PHE A 57 0.36 -1.64 -8.21
CA PHE A 57 -0.97 -1.12 -8.53
C PHE A 57 -1.13 -0.84 -10.02
N LYS A 58 -0.18 -0.14 -10.62
CA LYS A 58 -0.18 0.13 -12.07
C LYS A 58 -0.19 -1.15 -12.89
N LYS A 59 0.58 -2.17 -12.50
CA LYS A 59 0.60 -3.47 -13.17
C LYS A 59 -0.73 -4.22 -13.01
N MET A 60 -1.27 -4.24 -11.80
CA MET A 60 -2.56 -4.88 -11.48
C MET A 60 -3.68 -4.27 -12.32
N GLU A 61 -3.79 -2.94 -12.35
CA GLU A 61 -4.83 -2.23 -13.09
C GLU A 61 -4.72 -2.43 -14.60
N LYS A 62 -3.49 -2.46 -15.13
CA LYS A 62 -3.25 -2.86 -16.53
C LYS A 62 -3.76 -4.27 -16.78
N ASN A 63 -3.37 -5.25 -15.96
CA ASN A 63 -3.73 -6.65 -16.16
C ASN A 63 -5.23 -6.91 -16.07
N ILE A 64 -5.95 -6.26 -15.14
CA ILE A 64 -7.42 -6.39 -15.01
C ILE A 64 -8.14 -5.87 -16.25
N ASN A 65 -7.62 -4.81 -16.86
CA ASN A 65 -8.24 -4.14 -17.99
C ASN A 65 -7.80 -4.68 -19.36
N ILE A 66 -6.74 -5.48 -19.41
CA ILE A 66 -6.38 -6.33 -20.54
C ILE A 66 -7.20 -7.63 -20.41
N LYS A 67 -8.52 -7.58 -20.63
CA LYS A 67 -9.30 -8.80 -20.84
C LYS A 67 -9.00 -9.35 -22.24
N PHE A 68 -8.68 -10.64 -22.31
CA PHE A 68 -8.57 -11.44 -23.54
C PHE A 68 -9.93 -11.44 -24.24
N ASP A 69 -10.09 -10.60 -25.25
CA ASP A 69 -11.34 -10.44 -26.01
C ASP A 69 -11.23 -11.03 -27.42
N GLY A 70 -10.27 -11.91 -27.67
CA GLY A 70 -9.97 -12.46 -29.01
C GLY A 70 -9.42 -11.42 -30.02
N GLU A 71 -9.52 -10.13 -29.72
CA GLU A 71 -8.92 -9.04 -30.49
C GLU A 71 -7.50 -8.76 -30.01
N SER A 72 -6.62 -8.57 -31.00
CA SER A 72 -5.17 -8.53 -30.91
C SER A 72 -4.63 -7.65 -29.77
N ILE A 73 -3.61 -8.18 -29.10
CA ILE A 73 -2.83 -7.60 -27.97
C ILE A 73 -2.28 -6.19 -28.30
N LEU A 74 -2.31 -5.79 -29.57
CA LEU A 74 -1.79 -4.52 -30.10
C LEU A 74 -2.78 -3.34 -30.00
N ASP A 75 -4.09 -3.55 -29.85
CA ASP A 75 -5.10 -2.47 -30.00
C ASP A 75 -5.55 -1.79 -28.70
N ARG A 76 -5.15 -2.29 -27.53
CA ARG A 76 -5.53 -1.68 -26.24
C ARG A 76 -4.32 -1.32 -25.39
N TYR A 77 -3.59 -0.28 -25.80
CA TYR A 77 -2.69 0.44 -24.87
C TYR A 77 -3.53 1.02 -23.72
N VAL A 78 -3.48 0.36 -22.57
CA VAL A 78 -4.05 0.81 -21.30
C VAL A 78 -2.99 1.61 -20.56
N ASN A 79 -3.23 2.91 -20.40
CA ASN A 79 -2.37 3.76 -19.58
C ASN A 79 -3.02 3.95 -18.20
N VAL A 80 -2.27 3.65 -17.14
CA VAL A 80 -2.73 3.82 -15.75
C VAL A 80 -2.04 5.05 -15.18
N VAL A 81 -2.82 6.06 -14.85
CA VAL A 81 -2.36 7.33 -14.29
C VAL A 81 -2.80 7.41 -12.84
N MET A 82 -1.82 7.49 -11.94
CA MET A 82 -2.08 7.69 -10.50
C MET A 82 -2.23 9.19 -10.24
N GLN A 83 -3.29 9.59 -9.55
CA GLN A 83 -3.44 10.97 -9.09
C GLN A 83 -2.39 11.28 -8.02
N ASN A 84 -1.80 12.47 -8.08
CA ASN A 84 -0.82 12.98 -7.09
C ASN A 84 0.32 11.99 -6.74
N GLU A 85 0.76 11.19 -7.71
CA GLU A 85 1.62 10.02 -7.49
C GLU A 85 2.85 10.31 -6.62
N ASP A 86 3.60 11.38 -6.93
CA ASP A 86 4.83 11.70 -6.21
C ASP A 86 4.58 12.15 -4.77
N GLU A 87 3.50 12.88 -4.54
CA GLU A 87 3.10 13.31 -3.20
C GLU A 87 2.61 12.12 -2.37
N ASP A 88 1.79 11.27 -2.96
CA ASP A 88 1.20 10.12 -2.28
C ASP A 88 2.25 9.04 -1.99
N LYS A 89 3.24 8.87 -2.87
CA LYS A 89 4.43 8.04 -2.59
C LYS A 89 5.20 8.55 -1.38
N LYS A 90 5.47 9.87 -1.29
CA LYS A 90 6.16 10.46 -0.14
C LYS A 90 5.37 10.30 1.15
N LYS A 91 4.06 10.55 1.11
CA LYS A 91 3.15 10.33 2.24
C LYS A 91 3.15 8.87 2.69
N THR A 92 3.09 7.94 1.74
CA THR A 92 3.12 6.50 1.99
C THR A 92 4.45 6.07 2.59
N ALA A 93 5.58 6.53 2.06
CA ALA A 93 6.90 6.25 2.61
C ALA A 93 7.01 6.74 4.06
N ASN A 94 6.61 7.98 4.33
CA ASN A 94 6.59 8.55 5.69
C ASN A 94 5.69 7.76 6.64
N PHE A 95 4.54 7.30 6.15
CA PHE A 95 3.64 6.43 6.90
C PHE A 95 4.32 5.10 7.26
N LEU A 96 4.94 4.43 6.28
CA LEU A 96 5.65 3.17 6.48
C LEU A 96 6.85 3.31 7.43
N THR A 97 7.59 4.42 7.36
CA THR A 97 8.66 4.74 8.32
C THR A 97 8.13 4.81 9.75
N LYS A 98 7.00 5.50 9.98
CA LYS A 98 6.37 5.56 11.31
C LYS A 98 5.92 4.19 11.81
N VAL A 99 5.42 3.33 10.91
CA VAL A 99 5.04 1.95 11.26
C VAL A 99 6.28 1.14 11.63
N GLN A 100 7.36 1.26 10.85
CA GLN A 100 8.64 0.61 11.09
C GLN A 100 9.23 0.99 12.45
N GLU A 101 9.27 2.28 12.77
CA GLU A 101 9.75 2.79 14.06
C GLU A 101 8.97 2.19 15.24
N LYS A 102 7.63 2.08 15.11
CA LYS A 102 6.82 1.45 16.16
C LYS A 102 7.08 -0.03 16.28
N ILE A 103 7.25 -0.76 15.17
CA ILE A 103 7.60 -2.18 15.20
C ILE A 103 8.98 -2.41 15.86
N ILE A 104 9.96 -1.57 15.55
CA ILE A 104 11.28 -1.61 16.20
C ILE A 104 11.14 -1.40 17.71
N LYS A 105 10.32 -0.42 18.15
CA LYS A 105 10.04 -0.17 19.58
C LYS A 105 9.36 -1.37 20.27
N ILE A 106 8.46 -2.05 19.58
CA ILE A 106 7.80 -3.26 20.08
C ILE A 106 8.82 -4.38 20.30
N LYS A 107 9.73 -4.59 19.33
CA LYS A 107 10.77 -5.62 19.43
C LYS A 107 11.80 -5.33 20.51
N SER A 108 12.13 -4.06 20.76
CA SER A 108 13.15 -3.67 21.75
C SER A 108 12.63 -3.62 23.19
N LYS A 109 11.32 -3.51 23.41
CA LYS A 109 10.74 -3.49 24.76
C LYS A 109 10.74 -4.88 25.40
N ARG A 110 11.42 -4.99 26.55
CA ARG A 110 11.41 -6.18 27.42
C ARG A 110 10.25 -6.20 28.44
N VAL A 111 9.47 -5.12 28.56
CA VAL A 111 8.44 -4.96 29.60
C VAL A 111 7.05 -4.92 28.97
N VAL A 112 6.15 -5.76 29.50
CA VAL A 112 4.82 -6.08 28.94
C VAL A 112 3.84 -4.88 28.97
N GLU A 113 3.92 -4.01 29.97
CA GLU A 113 2.93 -2.94 30.22
C GLU A 113 2.84 -1.89 29.10
N GLY A 114 3.92 -1.66 28.36
CA GLY A 114 3.94 -0.73 27.24
C GLY A 114 3.71 -1.38 25.87
N TYR A 115 3.59 -2.71 25.82
CA TYR A 115 3.56 -3.49 24.59
C TYR A 115 2.17 -3.48 23.95
N ILE A 116 1.12 -3.67 24.76
CA ILE A 116 -0.29 -3.69 24.32
C ILE A 116 -0.69 -2.34 23.72
N ASN A 117 -0.26 -1.22 24.33
CA ASN A 117 -0.57 0.11 23.82
C ASN A 117 0.08 0.36 22.46
N LEU A 118 1.33 -0.07 22.26
CA LEU A 118 2.01 0.05 20.97
C LEU A 118 1.34 -0.81 19.88
N ILE A 119 0.87 -2.02 20.22
CA ILE A 119 0.10 -2.85 19.28
C ILE A 119 -1.20 -2.13 18.87
N LYS A 120 -1.95 -1.61 19.85
CA LYS A 120 -3.19 -0.87 19.60
C LYS A 120 -2.93 0.35 18.70
N GLU A 121 -1.86 1.09 18.97
CA GLU A 121 -1.47 2.23 18.15
C GLU A 121 -1.21 1.84 16.69
N ILE A 122 -0.45 0.76 16.44
CA ILE A 122 -0.18 0.28 15.07
C ILE A 122 -1.47 -0.12 14.35
N ASN A 123 -2.37 -0.85 15.00
CA ASN A 123 -3.63 -1.30 14.38
C ASN A 123 -4.59 -0.14 14.03
N LEU A 124 -4.40 1.02 14.66
CA LEU A 124 -5.13 2.25 14.37
C LEU A 124 -4.43 3.13 13.33
N MET A 125 -3.20 2.81 12.92
CA MET A 125 -2.46 3.59 11.96
C MET A 125 -3.11 3.53 10.58
N ARG A 126 -3.42 4.71 10.06
CA ARG A 126 -3.90 4.94 8.72
C ARG A 126 -3.36 6.26 8.20
N ILE A 127 -3.36 6.40 6.88
CA ILE A 127 -3.10 7.63 6.17
C ILE A 127 -4.16 7.80 5.08
N GLU A 128 -4.67 9.02 4.94
CA GLU A 128 -5.55 9.43 3.84
C GLU A 128 -4.69 10.12 2.77
N LEU A 129 -5.00 9.87 1.50
CA LEU A 129 -4.26 10.34 0.32
C LEU A 129 -5.16 11.19 -0.61
#